data_AF-A0A256ZVV6-F1
#
_entry.id   AF-A0A256ZVV6-F1
#
_cell.length_a   1.000
_cell.length_b   1.000
_cell.length_c   1.000
_cell.angle_alpha   90.00
_cell.angle_beta   90.00
_cell.angle_gamma   90.00
#
_symmetry.space_group_name_H-M   'P 1'
#
loop_
_entity.id
_entity.type
_entity.pdbx_description
1 polymer ?
#
loop_
_entity_poly.entity_id
_entity_poly.type
_entity_poly.pdbx_seq_one_letter_code
_entity_poly.pdbx_strand_id
1 'polypeptide(L)'
;MKLVKVVVLSGVPGVGKSTIAEKLAKKLNADVVHLSKLVIDNKLYIGYDKIRETYVIDEEKVSAKIKELINKCRKKYMVIEGHYGELVPKEYIDFFFVLRLNPLILYERLKERKWPERKIKENVAAEILAVPTANAISVLGESKVCEIDVTNKGIEEVVNEILDSIREGACPSKHFIDWTLLLDYKLLDKFLRNPVS
;
A
#
# COMPACT_ATOMS: atom_id res chain seq x y z
N MET A 1 -10.92 25.53 1.58
CA MET A 1 -10.65 24.57 0.49
C MET A 1 -9.27 23.96 0.71
N LYS A 2 -9.12 22.64 0.52
CA LYS A 2 -7.85 21.93 0.62
C LYS A 2 -6.92 22.40 -0.51
N LEU A 3 -5.74 22.91 -0.17
CA LEU A 3 -4.72 23.38 -1.14
C LEU A 3 -3.71 22.28 -1.52
N VAL A 4 -3.66 21.18 -0.78
CA VAL A 4 -2.73 20.07 -0.96
C VAL A 4 -3.38 18.93 -1.78
N LYS A 5 -2.64 18.35 -2.71
CA LYS A 5 -2.99 17.09 -3.39
C LYS A 5 -2.41 15.92 -2.63
N VAL A 6 -3.24 14.93 -2.27
CA VAL A 6 -2.83 13.76 -1.50
C VAL A 6 -2.74 12.55 -2.44
N VAL A 7 -1.57 11.94 -2.45
CA VAL A 7 -1.26 10.72 -3.18
C VAL A 7 -1.06 9.60 -2.17
N VAL A 8 -1.85 8.54 -2.27
CA VAL A 8 -1.75 7.38 -1.40
C VAL A 8 -1.05 6.24 -2.12
N LEU A 9 -0.05 5.62 -1.47
CA LEU A 9 0.61 4.39 -1.93
C LEU A 9 0.28 3.25 -0.97
N SER A 10 -0.46 2.26 -1.45
CA SER A 10 -0.84 1.04 -0.73
C SER A 10 -0.23 -0.21 -1.37
N GLY A 11 -0.49 -1.38 -0.79
CA GLY A 11 0.07 -2.68 -1.17
C GLY A 11 0.54 -3.47 0.04
N VAL A 12 0.86 -4.75 -0.13
CA VAL A 12 1.35 -5.58 0.99
C VAL A 12 2.76 -5.15 1.45
N PRO A 13 3.15 -5.42 2.71
CA PRO A 13 4.54 -5.32 3.13
C PRO A 13 5.52 -6.01 2.16
N GLY A 14 6.61 -5.34 1.78
CA GLY A 14 7.64 -5.91 0.90
C GLY A 14 7.61 -5.47 -0.57
N VAL A 15 6.50 -4.88 -1.04
CA VAL A 15 6.37 -4.43 -2.45
C VAL A 15 7.23 -3.21 -2.80
N GLY A 16 7.64 -2.39 -1.80
CA GLY A 16 8.54 -1.25 -2.01
C GLY A 16 7.93 0.13 -1.74
N LYS A 17 6.72 0.20 -1.17
CA LYS A 17 5.99 1.45 -0.86
C LYS A 17 6.87 2.58 -0.30
N SER A 18 7.59 2.34 0.81
CA SER A 18 8.38 3.37 1.47
C SER A 18 9.48 3.94 0.56
N THR A 19 10.16 3.08 -0.22
CA THR A 19 11.20 3.52 -1.18
C THR A 19 10.61 4.36 -2.30
N ILE A 20 9.48 3.93 -2.87
CA ILE A 20 8.78 4.67 -3.93
C ILE A 20 8.24 6.01 -3.39
N ALA A 21 7.65 6.01 -2.19
CA ALA A 21 7.09 7.20 -1.54
C ALA A 21 8.15 8.29 -1.35
N GLU A 22 9.32 7.92 -0.83
CA GLU A 22 10.44 8.83 -0.60
C GLU A 22 10.97 9.44 -1.91
N LYS A 23 11.11 8.62 -2.96
CA LYS A 23 11.57 9.11 -4.26
C LYS A 23 10.52 10.00 -4.91
N LEU A 24 9.25 9.59 -4.88
CA LEU A 24 8.13 10.34 -5.42
C LEU A 24 7.99 11.71 -4.75
N ALA A 25 8.06 11.75 -3.42
CA ALA A 25 7.96 13.00 -2.68
C ALA A 25 9.11 13.96 -2.96
N LYS A 26 10.34 13.45 -3.15
CA LYS A 26 11.46 14.29 -3.63
C LYS A 26 11.15 14.93 -4.99
N LYS A 27 10.62 14.17 -5.95
CA LYS A 27 10.27 14.70 -7.28
C LYS A 27 9.10 15.68 -7.25
N LEU A 28 8.11 15.45 -6.38
CA LEU A 28 6.93 16.32 -6.24
C LEU A 28 7.16 17.52 -5.30
N ASN A 29 8.31 17.60 -4.61
CA ASN A 29 8.51 18.46 -3.44
C ASN A 29 7.32 18.34 -2.48
N ALA A 30 7.06 17.12 -2.01
CA ALA A 30 5.94 16.75 -1.15
C ALA A 30 6.39 16.48 0.31
N ASP A 31 5.44 16.43 1.23
CA ASP A 31 5.66 15.78 2.54
C ASP A 31 5.37 14.28 2.43
N VAL A 32 6.07 13.45 3.21
CA VAL A 32 5.83 11.99 3.28
C VAL A 32 5.27 11.64 4.64
N VAL A 33 4.20 10.85 4.65
CA VAL A 33 3.64 10.24 5.85
C VAL A 33 3.75 8.72 5.74
N HIS A 34 4.55 8.11 6.61
CA HIS A 34 4.61 6.66 6.76
C HIS A 34 3.59 6.23 7.82
N LEU A 35 2.48 5.63 7.41
CA LEU A 35 1.39 5.28 8.31
C LEU A 35 1.84 4.34 9.44
N SER A 36 2.71 3.36 9.13
CA SER A 36 3.29 2.46 10.14
C SER A 36 4.04 3.18 11.24
N LYS A 37 4.81 4.22 10.89
CA LYS A 37 5.54 5.04 11.88
C LYS A 37 4.57 5.95 12.62
N LEU A 38 3.64 6.59 11.90
CA LEU A 38 2.63 7.47 12.48
C LEU A 38 1.84 6.77 13.60
N VAL A 39 1.39 5.55 13.36
CA VAL A 39 0.64 4.73 14.33
C VAL A 39 1.47 4.44 15.57
N ILE A 40 2.73 4.02 15.40
CA ILE A 40 3.60 3.65 16.52
C ILE A 40 3.99 4.89 17.34
N ASP A 41 4.48 5.93 16.69
CA ASP A 41 5.03 7.13 17.34
C ASP A 41 3.95 7.91 18.10
N ASN A 42 2.70 7.87 17.62
CA ASN A 42 1.57 8.58 18.24
C ASN A 42 0.66 7.64 19.07
N LYS A 43 1.05 6.37 19.24
CA LYS A 43 0.29 5.35 19.98
C LYS A 43 -1.17 5.21 19.53
N LEU A 44 -1.40 5.19 18.21
CA LEU A 44 -2.74 5.14 17.59
C LEU A 44 -3.21 3.69 17.42
N TYR A 45 -3.14 2.91 18.49
CA TYR A 45 -3.51 1.50 18.51
C TYR A 45 -4.24 1.16 19.82
N ILE A 46 -5.13 0.17 19.78
CA ILE A 46 -5.92 -0.30 20.92
C ILE A 46 -5.31 -1.52 21.62
N GLY A 47 -4.31 -2.16 20.99
CA GLY A 47 -3.63 -3.31 21.56
C GLY A 47 -2.58 -3.91 20.62
N TYR A 48 -1.96 -5.00 21.06
CA TYR A 48 -1.02 -5.78 20.26
C TYR A 48 -1.51 -7.23 20.16
N ASP A 49 -1.72 -7.69 18.93
CA ASP A 49 -2.02 -9.08 18.63
C ASP A 49 -0.71 -9.88 18.67
N LYS A 50 -0.53 -10.69 19.73
CA LYS A 50 0.65 -11.53 19.92
C LYS A 50 0.73 -12.68 18.92
N ILE A 51 -0.40 -13.12 18.35
CA ILE A 51 -0.44 -14.24 17.40
C ILE A 51 -0.01 -13.76 16.02
N ARG A 52 -0.48 -12.57 15.61
CA ARG A 52 -0.13 -11.94 14.33
C ARG A 52 1.11 -11.06 14.39
N GLU A 53 1.65 -10.86 15.59
CA GLU A 53 2.81 -10.00 15.87
C GLU A 53 2.63 -8.58 15.28
N THR A 54 1.45 -7.99 15.49
CA THR A 54 1.07 -6.68 14.93
C THR A 54 0.20 -5.89 15.89
N TYR A 55 0.24 -4.55 15.78
CA TYR A 55 -0.67 -3.68 16.51
C TYR A 55 -2.07 -3.71 15.89
N VAL A 56 -3.08 -3.72 16.76
CA VAL A 56 -4.48 -3.49 16.38
C VAL A 56 -4.71 -2.00 16.35
N ILE A 57 -4.93 -1.45 15.16
CA ILE A 57 -4.97 -0.01 14.91
C ILE A 57 -6.28 0.59 15.44
N ASP A 58 -6.19 1.79 16.01
CA ASP A 58 -7.36 2.62 16.30
C ASP A 58 -7.69 3.44 15.04
N GLU A 59 -8.54 2.89 14.17
CA GLU A 59 -8.82 3.45 12.84
C GLU A 59 -9.35 4.88 12.89
N GLU A 60 -10.21 5.19 13.87
CA GLU A 60 -10.76 6.53 14.05
C GLU A 60 -9.67 7.54 14.41
N LYS A 61 -8.78 7.19 15.36
CA LYS A 61 -7.66 8.06 15.74
C LYS A 61 -6.66 8.23 14.61
N VAL A 62 -6.38 7.18 13.86
CA VAL A 62 -5.51 7.27 12.67
C VAL A 62 -6.10 8.19 11.63
N SER A 63 -7.38 8.01 11.29
CA SER A 63 -8.08 8.86 10.32
C SER A 63 -8.09 10.33 10.77
N ALA A 64 -8.39 10.59 12.04
CA ALA A 64 -8.34 11.94 12.61
C ALA A 64 -6.94 12.56 12.54
N LYS A 65 -5.89 11.78 12.84
CA LYS A 65 -4.50 12.26 12.76
C LYS A 65 -4.09 12.57 11.32
N ILE A 66 -4.49 11.73 10.36
CA ILE A 66 -4.24 11.98 8.94
C ILE A 66 -4.91 13.29 8.49
N LYS A 67 -6.19 13.52 8.87
CA LYS A 67 -6.89 14.79 8.59
C LYS A 67 -6.14 16.00 9.13
N GLU A 68 -5.65 15.91 10.37
CA GLU A 68 -4.84 16.96 11.00
C GLU A 68 -3.59 17.27 10.18
N LEU A 69 -2.83 16.24 9.77
CA LEU A 69 -1.61 16.40 8.98
C LEU A 69 -1.88 17.01 7.61
N ILE A 70 -2.92 16.55 6.92
CA ILE A 70 -3.31 17.08 5.60
C ILE A 70 -3.68 18.56 5.70
N ASN A 71 -4.44 18.94 6.73
CA ASN A 71 -4.85 20.34 6.94
C ASN A 71 -3.68 21.26 7.33
N LYS A 72 -2.63 20.72 7.94
CA LYS A 72 -1.40 21.46 8.29
C LYS A 72 -0.37 21.51 7.17
N CYS A 73 -0.50 20.67 6.14
CA CYS A 73 0.44 20.61 5.04
C CYS A 73 0.48 21.94 4.29
N ARG A 74 1.70 22.46 4.09
CA ARG A 74 1.95 23.71 3.35
C ARG A 74 2.44 23.48 1.93
N LYS A 75 2.82 22.25 1.60
CA LYS A 75 3.27 21.86 0.26
C LYS A 75 2.08 21.58 -0.64
N LYS A 76 2.34 21.63 -1.95
CA LYS A 76 1.34 21.31 -2.98
C LYS A 76 0.94 19.83 -2.95
N TYR A 77 1.84 18.95 -2.55
CA TYR A 77 1.60 17.50 -2.49
C TYR A 77 1.93 16.94 -1.11
N MET A 78 1.19 15.88 -0.75
CA MET A 78 1.50 14.99 0.36
C MET A 78 1.41 13.55 -0.13
N VAL A 79 2.46 12.77 0.10
CA VAL A 79 2.51 11.33 -0.20
C VAL A 79 2.27 10.59 1.11
N ILE A 80 1.25 9.75 1.14
CA ILE A 80 0.92 8.91 2.30
C ILE A 80 1.14 7.46 1.89
N GLU A 81 1.93 6.71 2.64
CA GLU A 81 2.18 5.29 2.35
C GLU A 81 1.91 4.39 3.55
N GLY A 82 1.34 3.23 3.29
CA GLY A 82 1.11 2.21 4.30
C GLY A 82 0.34 1.01 3.76
N HIS A 83 0.25 -0.05 4.55
CA HIS A 83 -0.53 -1.23 4.18
C HIS A 83 -2.05 -1.01 4.28
N TYR A 84 -2.46 0.01 5.03
CA TYR A 84 -3.85 0.39 5.31
C TYR A 84 -4.14 1.81 4.79
N GLY A 85 -3.78 2.05 3.53
CA GLY A 85 -3.97 3.33 2.86
C GLY A 85 -5.44 3.79 2.80
N GLU A 86 -6.37 2.84 2.85
CA GLU A 86 -7.82 3.03 2.90
C GLU A 86 -8.31 3.80 4.15
N LEU A 87 -7.49 3.91 5.20
CA LEU A 87 -7.81 4.74 6.37
C LEU A 87 -7.68 6.25 6.11
N VAL A 88 -7.04 6.64 4.99
CA VAL A 88 -7.05 8.03 4.55
C VAL A 88 -8.48 8.37 4.12
N PRO A 89 -9.09 9.44 4.67
CA PRO A 89 -10.48 9.74 4.38
C PRO A 89 -10.67 10.07 2.89
N LYS A 90 -11.64 9.41 2.26
CA LYS A 90 -11.84 9.40 0.80
C LYS A 90 -11.98 10.77 0.16
N GLU A 91 -12.55 11.73 0.89
CA GLU A 91 -12.73 13.12 0.44
C GLU A 91 -11.40 13.88 0.32
N TYR A 92 -10.34 13.38 0.95
CA TYR A 92 -9.00 13.93 0.83
C TYR A 92 -8.14 13.21 -0.19
N ILE A 93 -8.53 12.08 -0.77
CA ILE A 93 -7.66 11.35 -1.69
C ILE A 93 -7.80 11.91 -3.10
N ASP A 94 -6.69 12.38 -3.67
CA ASP A 94 -6.63 12.81 -5.07
C ASP A 94 -6.20 11.65 -5.98
N PHE A 95 -5.26 10.81 -5.51
CA PHE A 95 -4.77 9.64 -6.23
C PHE A 95 -4.52 8.48 -5.25
N PHE A 96 -4.90 7.26 -5.64
CA PHE A 96 -4.65 6.06 -4.87
C PHE A 96 -3.99 4.98 -5.73
N PHE A 97 -2.73 4.68 -5.43
CA PHE A 97 -1.98 3.64 -6.11
C PHE A 97 -1.76 2.43 -5.19
N VAL A 98 -2.04 1.24 -5.69
CA VAL A 98 -1.68 -0.03 -5.06
C VAL A 98 -0.49 -0.59 -5.81
N LEU A 99 0.65 -0.68 -5.14
CA LEU A 99 1.83 -1.33 -5.71
C LEU A 99 1.64 -2.85 -5.59
N ARG A 100 1.68 -3.53 -6.74
CA ARG A 100 1.56 -4.98 -6.85
C ARG A 100 2.91 -5.57 -7.25
N LEU A 101 3.25 -6.74 -6.72
CA LEU A 101 4.52 -7.40 -6.98
C LEU A 101 4.30 -8.89 -7.17
N ASN A 102 4.98 -9.49 -8.14
CA ASN A 102 5.01 -10.93 -8.35
C ASN A 102 5.16 -11.67 -7.00
N PRO A 103 4.20 -12.54 -6.63
CA PRO A 103 4.16 -13.19 -5.31
C PRO A 103 5.41 -14.01 -4.99
N LEU A 104 6.09 -14.57 -6.00
CA LEU A 104 7.32 -15.34 -5.80
C LEU A 104 8.51 -14.44 -5.45
N ILE A 105 8.61 -13.27 -6.10
CA ILE A 105 9.62 -12.26 -5.77
C ILE A 105 9.35 -11.70 -4.37
N LEU A 106 8.08 -11.45 -4.04
CA LEU A 106 7.67 -11.00 -2.72
C LEU A 106 8.09 -12.00 -1.63
N TYR A 107 7.85 -13.30 -1.85
CA TYR A 107 8.25 -14.36 -0.92
C TYR A 107 9.75 -14.30 -0.61
N GLU A 108 10.61 -14.26 -1.63
CA GLU A 108 12.06 -14.20 -1.43
C GLU A 108 12.48 -12.92 -0.69
N ARG A 109 11.92 -11.74 -1.05
CA ARG A 109 12.19 -10.48 -0.34
C ARG A 109 11.83 -10.53 1.14
N LEU A 110 10.70 -11.15 1.49
CA LEU A 110 10.27 -11.26 2.89
C LEU A 110 11.10 -12.31 3.65
N LYS A 111 11.53 -13.38 2.98
CA LYS A 111 12.45 -14.39 3.53
C LYS A 111 13.83 -13.80 3.83
N GLU A 112 14.39 -12.97 2.94
CA GLU A 112 15.64 -12.24 3.18
C GLU A 112 15.56 -11.31 4.40
N ARG A 113 14.38 -10.78 4.70
CA ARG A 113 14.11 -9.99 5.92
C ARG A 113 13.98 -10.85 7.18
N LYS A 114 14.16 -12.17 7.09
CA LYS A 114 14.10 -13.13 8.20
C LYS A 114 12.74 -13.12 8.91
N TRP A 115 11.66 -12.87 8.18
CA TRP A 115 10.31 -12.97 8.73
C TRP A 115 9.93 -14.43 8.99
N PRO A 116 9.07 -14.71 10.00
CA PRO A 116 8.54 -16.06 10.20
C PRO A 116 7.79 -16.55 8.96
N GLU A 117 7.99 -17.81 8.58
CA GLU A 117 7.38 -18.41 7.38
C GLU A 117 5.86 -18.21 7.33
N ARG A 118 5.18 -18.35 8.47
CA ARG A 118 3.74 -18.08 8.59
C ARG A 118 3.38 -16.66 8.13
N LYS A 119 4.12 -15.66 8.62
CA LYS A 119 3.90 -14.25 8.28
C LYS A 119 4.22 -13.96 6.81
N ILE A 120 5.26 -14.60 6.27
CA ILE A 120 5.59 -14.51 4.85
C ILE A 120 4.42 -15.03 4.01
N LYS A 121 3.96 -16.26 4.28
CA LYS A 121 2.84 -16.87 3.55
C LYS A 121 1.56 -16.04 3.61
N GLU A 122 1.23 -15.49 4.78
CA GLU A 122 0.07 -14.60 4.95
C GLU A 122 0.14 -13.37 4.02
N ASN A 123 1.31 -12.71 3.96
CA ASN A 123 1.48 -11.54 3.10
C ASN A 123 1.51 -11.89 1.60
N VAL A 124 2.09 -13.04 1.25
CA VAL A 124 2.10 -13.54 -0.14
C VAL A 124 0.68 -13.93 -0.57
N ALA A 125 -0.10 -14.58 0.30
CA ALA A 125 -1.49 -14.89 0.04
C ALA A 125 -2.33 -13.62 -0.15
N ALA A 126 -2.12 -12.60 0.71
CA ALA A 126 -2.79 -11.31 0.58
C ALA A 126 -2.46 -10.61 -0.75
N GLU A 127 -1.24 -10.75 -1.26
CA GLU A 127 -0.85 -10.24 -2.57
C GLU A 127 -1.54 -11.01 -3.71
N ILE A 128 -1.55 -12.35 -3.65
CA ILE A 128 -2.22 -13.20 -4.64
C ILE A 128 -3.71 -12.86 -4.72
N LEU A 129 -4.36 -12.70 -3.57
CA LEU A 129 -5.79 -12.40 -3.45
C LEU A 129 -6.14 -10.92 -3.65
N ALA A 130 -5.17 -10.08 -4.00
CA ALA A 130 -5.34 -8.64 -4.22
C ALA A 130 -6.02 -7.91 -3.04
N VAL A 131 -5.73 -8.31 -1.80
CA VAL A 131 -6.39 -7.77 -0.59
C VAL A 131 -6.26 -6.24 -0.49
N PRO A 132 -5.07 -5.62 -0.67
CA PRO A 132 -4.96 -4.15 -0.62
C PRO A 132 -5.81 -3.44 -1.67
N THR A 133 -5.96 -4.05 -2.85
CA THR A 133 -6.80 -3.52 -3.94
C THR A 133 -8.27 -3.63 -3.58
N ALA A 134 -8.72 -4.80 -3.11
CA ALA A 134 -10.09 -5.01 -2.69
C ALA A 134 -10.50 -4.03 -1.57
N ASN A 135 -9.63 -3.82 -0.57
CA ASN A 135 -9.84 -2.83 0.48
C ASN A 135 -9.99 -1.42 -0.09
N ALA A 136 -9.09 -0.99 -0.96
CA ALA A 136 -9.14 0.33 -1.59
C ALA A 136 -10.43 0.53 -2.41
N ILE A 137 -10.83 -0.47 -3.20
CA ILE A 137 -12.06 -0.44 -4.01
C ILE A 137 -13.29 -0.33 -3.11
N SER A 138 -13.34 -1.06 -1.99
CA SER A 138 -14.49 -1.03 -1.07
C SER A 138 -14.76 0.36 -0.49
N VAL A 139 -13.73 1.19 -0.36
CA VAL A 139 -13.82 2.54 0.22
C VAL A 139 -13.96 3.63 -0.86
N LEU A 140 -13.26 3.50 -1.98
CA LEU A 140 -13.11 4.55 -2.99
C LEU A 140 -13.92 4.32 -4.26
N GLY A 141 -14.31 3.08 -4.52
CA GLY A 141 -14.81 2.63 -5.82
C GLY A 141 -13.68 2.33 -6.81
N GLU A 142 -13.98 1.44 -7.75
CA GLU A 142 -13.04 0.91 -8.73
C GLU A 142 -12.35 1.99 -9.57
N SER A 143 -13.11 3.00 -10.00
CA SER A 143 -12.62 4.07 -10.87
C SER A 143 -11.55 4.97 -10.27
N LYS A 144 -11.29 4.85 -8.95
CA LYS A 144 -10.33 5.67 -8.21
C LYS A 144 -9.09 4.91 -7.74
N VAL A 145 -9.00 3.61 -8.03
CA VAL A 145 -7.89 2.76 -7.59
C VAL A 145 -7.03 2.40 -8.78
N CYS A 146 -5.73 2.64 -8.65
CA CYS A 146 -4.74 2.32 -9.66
C CYS A 146 -3.76 1.26 -9.20
N GLU A 147 -3.61 0.20 -9.97
CA GLU A 147 -2.52 -0.74 -9.72
C GLU A 147 -1.28 -0.39 -10.53
N ILE A 148 -0.13 -0.53 -9.88
CA ILE A 148 1.17 -0.40 -10.52
C ILE A 148 1.92 -1.71 -10.28
N ASP A 149 2.14 -2.49 -11.33
CA ASP A 149 3.03 -3.65 -11.26
C ASP A 149 4.46 -3.15 -11.14
N VAL A 150 5.13 -3.49 -10.04
CA VAL A 150 6.54 -3.15 -9.79
C VAL A 150 7.48 -4.32 -10.04
N THR A 151 6.98 -5.42 -10.60
CA THR A 151 7.76 -6.61 -10.95
C THR A 151 8.86 -6.27 -11.94
N ASN A 152 10.11 -6.56 -11.58
CA ASN A 152 11.30 -6.33 -12.41
C ASN A 152 11.50 -4.88 -12.89
N LYS A 153 10.79 -3.90 -12.32
CA LYS A 153 10.95 -2.48 -12.65
C LYS A 153 11.95 -1.77 -11.74
N GLY A 154 12.63 -0.78 -12.29
CA GLY A 154 13.48 0.14 -11.51
C GLY A 154 12.66 1.14 -10.69
N ILE A 155 13.24 1.68 -9.60
CA ILE A 155 12.58 2.69 -8.77
C ILE A 155 12.16 3.92 -9.60
N GLU A 156 13.04 4.41 -10.49
CA GLU A 156 12.75 5.57 -11.33
C GLU A 156 11.60 5.32 -12.30
N GLU A 157 11.54 4.12 -12.87
CA GLU A 157 10.49 3.71 -13.81
C GLU A 157 9.12 3.75 -13.13
N VAL A 158 8.99 3.10 -11.97
CA VAL A 158 7.76 3.08 -11.16
C VAL A 158 7.34 4.51 -10.76
N VAL A 159 8.30 5.33 -10.33
CA VAL A 159 8.02 6.72 -9.94
C VAL A 159 7.55 7.55 -11.13
N ASN A 160 8.14 7.37 -12.30
CA ASN A 160 7.74 8.09 -13.51
C ASN A 160 6.32 7.67 -13.95
N GLU A 161 5.98 6.38 -13.90
CA GLU A 161 4.63 5.88 -14.19
C GLU A 161 3.57 6.51 -13.27
N ILE A 162 3.87 6.64 -11.97
CA ILE A 162 3.01 7.34 -11.01
C ILE A 162 2.91 8.84 -11.34
N LEU A 163 4.01 9.49 -11.70
CA LEU A 163 4.02 10.91 -12.06
C LEU A 163 3.25 11.20 -13.35
N ASP A 164 3.28 10.30 -14.31
CA ASP A 164 2.55 10.41 -15.57
C ASP A 164 1.05 10.30 -15.29
N SER A 165 0.65 9.31 -14.48
CA SER A 165 -0.73 9.17 -13.98
C SER A 165 -1.25 10.44 -13.27
N ILE A 166 -0.42 11.05 -12.42
CA ILE A 166 -0.76 12.29 -11.71
C ILE A 166 -0.92 13.47 -12.67
N ARG A 167 -0.10 13.53 -13.74
CA ARG A 167 -0.13 14.59 -14.75
C ARG A 167 -1.36 14.47 -15.66
N GLU A 168 -1.67 13.26 -16.08
CA GLU A 168 -2.82 12.96 -16.94
C GLU A 168 -4.15 13.00 -16.18
N GLY A 169 -4.11 12.86 -14.86
CA GLY A 169 -5.31 12.77 -14.03
C GLY A 169 -6.07 11.45 -14.24
N ALA A 170 -5.38 10.43 -14.75
CA ALA A 170 -5.94 9.15 -15.13
C ALA A 170 -5.05 8.00 -14.66
N CYS A 171 -5.65 6.82 -14.58
CA CYS A 171 -4.96 5.59 -14.25
C CYS A 171 -4.28 5.00 -15.49
N PRO A 172 -3.04 4.46 -15.39
CA PRO A 172 -2.37 3.87 -16.56
C PRO A 172 -3.05 2.59 -17.04
N SER A 173 -3.64 1.79 -16.14
CA SER A 173 -4.35 0.56 -16.45
C SER A 173 -5.74 0.56 -15.83
N LYS A 174 -6.76 0.19 -16.62
CA LYS A 174 -8.11 -0.13 -16.12
C LYS A 174 -8.27 -1.61 -15.75
N HIS A 175 -7.24 -2.42 -15.98
CA HIS A 175 -7.26 -3.84 -15.65
C HIS A 175 -6.46 -4.08 -14.37
N PHE A 176 -7.10 -4.73 -13.40
CA PHE A 176 -6.43 -5.22 -12.19
C PHE A 176 -5.59 -6.45 -12.49
N ILE A 177 -4.48 -6.57 -11.77
CA ILE A 177 -3.50 -7.63 -11.85
C ILE A 177 -4.04 -8.85 -11.13
N ASP A 178 -4.17 -9.93 -11.89
CA ASP A 178 -4.57 -11.25 -11.41
C ASP A 178 -3.35 -12.19 -11.40
N TRP A 179 -2.78 -12.40 -10.22
CA TRP A 179 -1.65 -13.33 -10.05
C TRP A 179 -2.06 -14.80 -10.15
N THR A 180 -3.35 -15.14 -10.11
CA THR A 180 -3.79 -16.54 -10.25
C THR A 180 -3.55 -17.06 -11.66
N LEU A 181 -3.50 -16.17 -12.66
CA LEU A 181 -3.13 -16.50 -14.04
C LEU A 181 -1.64 -16.85 -14.19
N LEU A 182 -0.79 -16.42 -13.26
CA LEU A 182 0.65 -16.67 -13.26
C LEU A 182 1.03 -17.96 -12.51
N LEU A 183 0.24 -18.36 -11.52
CA LEU A 183 0.61 -19.40 -10.57
C LEU A 183 -0.09 -20.73 -10.89
N ASP A 184 0.67 -21.82 -10.87
CA ASP A 184 0.08 -23.16 -10.95
C ASP A 184 -0.66 -23.54 -9.66
N TYR A 185 -1.45 -24.61 -9.72
CA TYR A 185 -2.22 -25.11 -8.59
C TYR A 185 -1.33 -25.43 -7.37
N LYS A 186 -0.11 -25.93 -7.58
CA LYS A 186 0.80 -26.31 -6.49
C LYS A 186 1.29 -25.09 -5.72
N LEU A 187 1.59 -24.01 -6.43
CA LEU A 187 1.98 -22.73 -5.84
C LEU A 187 0.80 -22.05 -5.14
N LEU A 188 -0.39 -22.09 -5.75
CA LEU A 188 -1.61 -21.59 -5.12
C LEU A 188 -1.91 -22.36 -3.83
N ASP A 189 -1.87 -23.70 -3.84
CA ASP A 189 -2.06 -24.52 -2.64
C ASP A 189 -1.01 -24.22 -1.56
N LYS A 190 0.26 -24.04 -1.94
CA LYS A 190 1.34 -23.70 -0.99
C LYS A 190 1.06 -22.44 -0.18
N PHE A 191 0.48 -21.41 -0.80
CA PHE A 191 0.30 -20.08 -0.20
C PHE A 191 -1.12 -19.85 0.34
N LEU A 192 -2.14 -20.39 -0.31
CA LEU A 192 -3.55 -20.15 0.03
C LEU A 192 -4.13 -21.19 0.98
N ARG A 193 -3.52 -22.38 1.08
CA ARG A 193 -3.98 -23.39 2.03
C ARG A 193 -3.61 -22.97 3.45
N ASN A 194 -4.63 -22.74 4.26
CA ASN A 194 -4.46 -22.48 5.69
C ASN A 194 -3.74 -23.67 6.35
N PRO A 195 -2.68 -23.43 7.16
CA PRO A 195 -2.20 -24.42 8.10
C PRO A 195 -3.20 -24.51 9.27
N VAL A 196 -4.36 -25.09 9.02
CA VAL A 196 -5.28 -25.55 10.05
C VAL A 196 -5.63 -27.00 9.76
N SER A 197 -4.74 -27.87 10.22
CA SER A 197 -5.04 -29.19 10.75
C SER A 197 -3.88 -29.57 11.67
#